data_AF-A0A0R3WWZ6-F1
#
_entry.id   AF-A0A0R3WWZ6-F1
#
_cell.length_a   1.000
_cell.length_b   1.000
_cell.length_c   1.000
_cell.angle_alpha   90.00
_cell.angle_beta   90.00
_cell.angle_gamma   90.00
#
_symmetry.space_group_name_H-M   'P 1'
#
loop_
_entity.id
_entity.type
_entity.pdbx_description
1 polymer ?
#
loop_
_entity_poly.entity_id
_entity_poly.type
_entity_poly.pdbx_seq_one_letter_code
_entity_poly.pdbx_strand_id
1 'polypeptide(L)'
;LTSVCRPSKFIFLSGDRLLLLDFTTVEDYLVKLRWICFLFNQGDLCRQGTLLFLAAAVSDFFIPHDHLPQHKLHAGLTSNRTSSDNIQYGTDGSLTIHLSPVPKVLGLISTKWVTSAMVVSFKLETDTSLVLDRAKAAFKRYQTHAVVANLLQTRKQEAWLIHELDGGNSGTGLSSEHLTVVPSSSEELEDILTRRVAYLHTTFLALRKGTTR
;
A
#
# COMPACT_ATOMS: atom_id res chain seq x y z
N LEU A 1 20.48 -16.05 22.27
CA LEU A 1 20.99 -14.87 23.01
C LEU A 1 22.42 -14.60 22.59
N THR A 2 22.62 -13.92 21.47
CA THR A 2 23.84 -13.16 21.17
C THR A 2 23.42 -12.02 20.26
N SER A 3 23.10 -10.91 20.91
CA SER A 3 22.92 -9.59 20.33
C SER A 3 24.24 -9.12 19.74
N VAL A 4 24.22 -8.73 18.48
CA VAL A 4 25.16 -7.71 17.98
C VAL A 4 24.30 -6.59 17.43
N CYS A 5 24.33 -5.46 18.12
CA CYS A 5 23.56 -4.27 17.79
C CYS A 5 24.54 -3.10 17.58
N ARG A 6 24.54 -2.54 16.36
CA ARG A 6 24.83 -1.15 15.90
C ARG A 6 25.60 -1.14 14.57
N PRO A 7 25.38 -0.19 13.62
CA PRO A 7 24.41 0.91 13.58
C PRO A 7 23.43 0.87 12.37
N SER A 8 22.15 1.11 12.65
CA SER A 8 21.19 1.89 11.84
C SER A 8 20.95 1.55 10.36
N LYS A 9 20.39 0.37 10.09
CA LYS A 9 19.33 0.11 9.08
C LYS A 9 18.94 -1.35 9.26
N PHE A 10 17.90 -1.57 10.05
CA PHE A 10 17.55 -2.89 10.54
C PHE A 10 16.93 -3.72 9.42
N ILE A 11 17.73 -4.63 8.88
CA ILE A 11 17.23 -5.79 8.17
C ILE A 11 17.21 -6.92 9.20
N PHE A 12 16.02 -7.37 9.58
CA PHE A 12 15.89 -8.54 10.44
C PHE A 12 15.47 -9.74 9.61
N LEU A 13 16.25 -10.82 9.69
CA LEU A 13 15.90 -12.11 9.13
C LEU A 13 15.33 -12.98 10.25
N SER A 14 14.11 -13.51 10.07
CA SER A 14 13.50 -14.49 10.97
C SER A 14 13.31 -15.80 10.23
N GLY A 15 14.23 -16.75 10.44
CA GLY A 15 14.38 -17.93 9.57
C GLY A 15 14.77 -17.59 8.13
N ASP A 16 14.76 -18.59 7.24
CA ASP A 16 15.17 -18.44 5.83
C ASP A 16 14.06 -17.91 4.90
N ARG A 17 12.93 -17.44 5.46
CA ARG A 17 11.71 -17.10 4.70
C ARG A 17 11.10 -15.74 5.03
N LEU A 18 11.64 -14.99 6.00
CA LEU A 18 11.14 -13.66 6.37
C LEU A 18 12.27 -12.62 6.36
N LEU A 19 12.08 -11.59 5.56
CA LEU A 19 12.92 -10.39 5.49
C LEU A 19 12.12 -9.19 5.98
N LEU A 20 12.57 -8.56 7.06
CA LEU A 20 11.97 -7.34 7.59
C LEU A 20 12.77 -6.14 7.09
N LEU A 21 12.07 -5.18 6.49
CA LEU A 21 12.62 -3.93 5.98
C LEU A 21 11.86 -2.75 6.59
N ASP A 22 12.52 -2.05 7.50
CA ASP A 22 11.91 -0.90 8.16
C ASP A 22 11.87 0.32 7.23
N PHE A 23 10.85 1.15 7.41
CA PHE A 23 10.75 2.49 6.81
C PHE A 23 10.10 3.45 7.80
N THR A 24 10.33 4.75 7.63
CA THR A 24 9.75 5.77 8.53
C THR A 24 9.08 6.90 7.76
N THR A 25 9.68 7.35 6.67
CA THR A 25 9.14 8.44 5.85
C THR A 25 8.45 7.90 4.60
N VAL A 26 7.54 8.69 4.03
CA VAL A 26 6.89 8.35 2.76
C VAL A 26 7.90 8.25 1.61
N GLU A 27 8.93 9.10 1.60
CA GLU A 27 10.01 9.04 0.62
C GLU A 27 10.75 7.71 0.68
N ASP A 28 11.15 7.30 1.88
CA ASP A 28 11.88 6.06 2.13
C ASP A 28 11.03 4.84 1.74
N TYR A 29 9.74 4.84 2.08
CA TYR A 29 8.77 3.82 1.63
C TYR A 29 8.72 3.73 0.09
N LEU A 30 8.57 4.86 -0.60
CA LEU A 30 8.44 4.89 -2.07
C LEU A 30 9.71 4.42 -2.78
N VAL A 31 10.88 4.86 -2.30
CA VAL A 31 12.19 4.45 -2.85
C VAL A 31 12.39 2.95 -2.65
N LYS A 32 12.16 2.42 -1.44
CA LYS A 32 12.30 0.99 -1.15
C LYS A 32 11.34 0.15 -1.98
N LEU A 33 10.07 0.56 -2.06
CA LEU A 33 9.06 -0.13 -2.85
C LEU A 33 9.48 -0.22 -4.33
N ARG A 34 10.01 0.87 -4.90
CA ARG A 34 10.52 0.90 -6.27
C ARG A 34 11.67 -0.09 -6.47
N TRP A 35 12.64 -0.13 -5.55
CA TRP A 35 13.77 -1.05 -5.63
C TRP A 35 13.35 -2.51 -5.50
N ILE A 36 12.43 -2.82 -4.59
CA ILE A 36 11.87 -4.18 -4.44
C ILE A 36 11.20 -4.63 -5.74
N CYS A 37 10.36 -3.77 -6.34
CA CYS A 37 9.73 -4.07 -7.63
C CYS A 37 10.76 -4.33 -8.73
N PHE A 38 11.80 -3.49 -8.80
CA PHE A 38 12.88 -3.66 -9.77
C PHE A 38 13.61 -5.00 -9.58
N LEU A 39 13.95 -5.37 -8.35
CA LEU A 39 14.62 -6.63 -8.04
C LEU A 39 13.77 -7.86 -8.45
N PHE A 40 12.44 -7.79 -8.26
CA PHE A 40 11.53 -8.85 -8.70
C PHE A 40 11.49 -9.04 -10.23
N ASN A 41 11.91 -8.05 -11.02
CA ASN A 41 12.01 -8.20 -12.48
C ASN A 41 13.37 -8.71 -12.97
N GLN A 42 14.45 -8.50 -12.21
CA GLN A 42 15.81 -8.71 -12.69
C GLN A 42 16.36 -10.12 -12.42
N GLY A 43 15.73 -10.89 -11.55
CA GLY A 43 16.26 -12.18 -11.10
C GLY A 43 15.32 -13.35 -11.31
N ASP A 44 15.91 -14.55 -11.33
CA ASP A 44 15.20 -15.82 -11.18
C ASP A 44 14.58 -16.02 -9.77
N LEU A 45 14.63 -14.98 -8.93
CA LEU A 45 14.23 -14.99 -7.52
C LEU A 45 12.78 -15.44 -7.31
N CYS A 46 11.90 -15.10 -8.26
CA CYS A 46 10.46 -15.33 -8.15
C CYS A 46 9.90 -16.15 -9.33
N ARG A 47 10.62 -17.18 -9.79
CA ARG A 47 10.16 -18.09 -10.87
C ARG A 47 8.78 -18.72 -10.63
N GLN A 48 8.40 -18.90 -9.36
CA GLN A 48 7.13 -19.50 -8.98
C GLN A 48 5.98 -18.48 -8.89
N GLY A 49 6.26 -17.20 -9.15
CA GLY A 49 5.30 -16.11 -9.06
C GLY A 49 5.56 -15.18 -7.88
N THR A 50 5.11 -13.93 -8.02
CA THR A 50 5.25 -12.89 -7.01
C THR A 50 3.88 -12.31 -6.66
N LEU A 51 3.67 -12.00 -5.37
CA LEU A 51 2.51 -11.28 -4.86
C LEU A 51 3.01 -10.04 -4.10
N LEU A 52 2.52 -8.86 -4.48
CA LEU A 52 2.69 -7.62 -3.71
C LEU A 52 1.39 -7.34 -2.97
N PHE A 53 1.44 -7.37 -1.65
CA PHE A 53 0.31 -7.06 -0.77
C PHE A 53 0.54 -5.70 -0.09
N LEU A 54 -0.03 -4.63 -0.66
CA LEU A 54 0.24 -3.24 -0.28
C LEU A 54 -0.76 -2.74 0.78
N ALA A 55 -0.53 -3.13 2.03
CA ALA A 55 -1.38 -2.78 3.17
C ALA A 55 -0.90 -1.55 3.98
N ALA A 56 0.20 -0.91 3.59
CA ALA A 56 0.72 0.26 4.28
C ALA A 56 -0.23 1.47 4.16
N ALA A 57 -0.48 2.15 5.27
CA ALA A 57 -1.16 3.45 5.29
C ALA A 57 -0.17 4.56 4.87
N VAL A 58 -0.06 4.79 3.57
CA VAL A 58 0.87 5.78 3.00
C VAL A 58 0.24 7.17 3.05
N SER A 59 1.02 8.18 3.47
CA SER A 59 0.56 9.57 3.46
C SER A 59 0.12 10.02 2.07
N ASP A 60 -1.03 10.70 1.98
CA ASP A 60 -1.51 11.28 0.71
C ASP A 60 -0.82 12.59 0.36
N PHE A 61 -0.26 13.27 1.36
CA PHE A 61 0.42 14.56 1.23
C PHE A 61 1.74 14.57 2.00
N PHE A 62 2.70 15.39 1.57
CA PHE A 62 4.03 15.53 2.16
C PHE A 62 4.57 16.96 1.98
N ILE A 63 5.64 17.30 2.70
CA ILE A 63 6.39 18.54 2.49
C ILE A 63 7.64 18.19 1.67
N PRO A 64 7.88 18.83 0.50
CA PRO A 64 9.10 18.63 -0.27
C PRO A 64 10.35 18.90 0.58
N HIS A 65 11.43 18.13 0.34
CA HIS A 65 12.64 18.23 1.14
C HIS A 65 13.23 19.65 1.14
N ASP A 66 13.24 20.30 -0.02
CA ASP A 66 13.73 21.68 -0.19
C ASP A 66 12.92 22.71 0.62
N HIS A 67 11.72 22.35 1.06
CA HIS A 67 10.80 23.21 1.82
C HIS A 67 10.67 22.78 3.29
N LEU A 68 11.37 21.73 3.73
CA LEU A 68 11.35 21.29 5.13
C LEU A 68 12.17 22.25 5.99
N PRO A 69 11.59 22.79 7.07
CA PRO A 69 12.34 23.64 8.00
C PRO A 69 13.40 22.82 8.74
N GLN A 70 14.63 23.34 8.79
CA GLN A 70 15.74 22.67 9.48
C GLN A 70 15.61 22.69 11.01
N HIS A 71 14.89 23.68 11.53
CA HIS A 71 14.73 23.89 12.97
C HIS A 71 13.26 23.88 13.36
N LYS A 72 13.02 23.66 14.66
CA LYS A 72 11.68 23.67 15.24
C LYS A 72 10.95 24.97 14.89
N LEU A 73 9.68 24.81 14.56
CA LEU A 73 8.73 25.89 14.35
C LEU A 73 8.42 26.60 15.69
N HIS A 74 8.64 27.91 15.77
CA HIS A 74 8.43 28.71 16.98
C HIS A 74 7.28 29.71 16.76
N ALA A 75 6.22 29.61 17.57
CA ALA A 75 5.02 30.45 17.45
C ALA A 75 5.24 31.95 17.74
N GLY A 76 6.40 32.35 18.27
CA GLY A 76 6.68 33.72 18.72
C GLY A 76 7.60 34.56 17.82
N LEU A 77 8.16 34.01 16.74
CA LEU A 77 9.03 34.76 15.82
C LEU A 77 8.21 35.34 14.67
N THR A 78 7.33 36.28 15.01
CA THR A 78 6.60 37.12 14.06
C THR A 78 7.56 38.16 13.45
N SER A 79 8.37 37.75 12.48
CA SER A 79 8.95 38.62 11.43
C SER A 79 10.16 37.92 10.82
N ASN A 80 9.90 37.17 9.77
CA ASN A 80 10.50 37.36 8.46
C ASN A 80 9.94 36.23 7.62
N ARG A 81 9.38 36.57 6.46
CA ARG A 81 8.96 35.58 5.47
C ARG A 81 10.15 34.66 5.21
N THR A 82 10.18 33.51 5.85
CA THR A 82 11.11 32.45 5.45
C THR A 82 10.69 32.08 4.05
N SER A 83 11.63 32.08 3.13
CA SER A 83 11.47 31.83 1.69
C SER A 83 10.85 30.46 1.32
N SER A 84 10.39 29.70 2.29
CA SER A 84 9.61 28.48 2.15
C SER A 84 8.13 28.81 2.31
N ASP A 85 7.45 29.11 1.21
CA ASP A 85 6.02 29.46 1.12
C ASP A 85 5.08 28.43 1.80
N ASN A 86 5.60 27.25 2.13
CA ASN A 86 4.83 26.14 2.68
C ASN A 86 4.44 26.27 4.16
N ILE A 87 5.06 27.14 4.95
CA ILE A 87 4.75 27.28 6.39
C ILE A 87 4.58 28.75 6.73
N GLN A 88 3.39 29.11 7.21
CA GLN A 88 3.00 30.50 7.46
C GLN A 88 2.43 30.65 8.87
N TYR A 89 2.81 31.74 9.54
CA TYR A 89 2.25 32.13 10.84
C TYR A 89 1.30 33.31 10.68
N GLY A 90 0.08 33.15 11.16
CA GLY A 90 -0.87 34.23 11.27
C GLY A 90 -0.51 35.18 12.41
N THR A 91 -0.90 36.43 12.29
CA THR A 91 -0.74 37.45 13.34
C THR A 91 -1.58 37.14 14.60
N ASP A 92 -2.53 36.22 14.47
CA ASP A 92 -3.37 35.66 15.54
C ASP A 92 -2.74 34.44 16.23
N GLY A 93 -1.53 34.03 15.82
CA GLY A 93 -0.86 32.84 16.33
C GLY A 93 -1.26 31.54 15.61
N SER A 94 -2.04 31.62 14.53
CA SER A 94 -2.37 30.45 13.70
C SER A 94 -1.17 29.94 12.90
N LEU A 95 -1.17 28.64 12.59
CA LEU A 95 -0.16 27.97 11.75
C LEU A 95 -0.83 27.38 10.52
N THR A 96 -0.38 27.81 9.35
CA THR A 96 -0.82 27.27 8.05
C THR A 96 0.31 26.47 7.43
N ILE A 97 0.01 25.21 7.05
CA ILE A 97 0.97 24.29 6.41
C ILE A 97 0.43 23.90 5.03
N HIS A 98 1.18 24.23 3.98
CA HIS A 98 0.90 23.77 2.63
C HIS A 98 1.63 22.44 2.37
N LEU A 99 0.84 21.40 2.11
CA LEU A 99 1.34 20.08 1.78
C LEU A 99 1.18 19.82 0.28
N SER A 100 2.18 19.18 -0.32
CA SER A 100 2.14 18.71 -1.70
C SER A 100 1.56 17.30 -1.76
N PRO A 101 0.78 16.94 -2.80
CA PRO A 101 0.27 15.59 -2.95
C PRO A 101 1.40 14.60 -3.26
N VAL A 102 1.36 13.44 -2.62
CA VAL A 102 2.30 12.34 -2.91
C VAL A 102 2.03 11.78 -4.30
N PRO A 103 3.06 11.55 -5.14
CA PRO A 103 2.90 10.96 -6.46
C PRO A 103 2.13 9.63 -6.38
N LYS A 104 1.09 9.49 -7.21
CA LYS A 104 0.25 8.29 -7.23
C LYS A 104 0.93 7.16 -8.00
N VAL A 105 1.90 6.51 -7.35
CA VAL A 105 2.76 5.49 -7.96
C VAL A 105 2.10 4.11 -8.07
N LEU A 106 0.99 3.85 -7.37
CA LEU A 106 0.37 2.51 -7.35
C LEU A 106 0.07 1.97 -8.75
N GLY A 107 -0.42 2.83 -9.65
CA GLY A 107 -0.65 2.45 -11.05
C GLY A 107 0.61 2.07 -11.81
N LEU A 108 1.77 2.63 -11.45
CA LEU A 108 3.05 2.29 -12.06
C LEU A 108 3.56 0.92 -11.60
N ILE A 109 3.13 0.44 -10.43
CA ILE A 109 3.61 -0.83 -9.87
C ILE A 109 3.21 -1.99 -10.76
N SER A 110 1.91 -2.16 -11.01
CA SER A 110 1.38 -3.25 -11.85
C SER A 110 1.68 -3.07 -13.34
N THR A 111 1.76 -1.83 -13.83
CA THR A 111 1.89 -1.55 -15.28
C THR A 111 3.32 -1.42 -15.77
N LYS A 112 4.28 -1.03 -14.90
CA LYS A 112 5.65 -0.74 -15.32
C LYS A 112 6.72 -1.35 -14.41
N TRP A 113 6.57 -1.26 -13.09
CA TRP A 113 7.65 -1.60 -12.17
C TRP A 113 7.74 -3.09 -11.90
N VAL A 114 6.63 -3.82 -11.89
CA VAL A 114 6.61 -5.28 -11.69
C VAL A 114 5.39 -5.89 -12.37
N THR A 115 5.43 -5.93 -13.70
CA THR A 115 4.34 -6.49 -14.53
C THR A 115 4.19 -8.01 -14.36
N SER A 116 5.16 -8.68 -13.74
CA SER A 116 5.16 -10.12 -13.46
C SER A 116 4.37 -10.52 -12.21
N ALA A 117 4.15 -9.58 -11.29
CA ALA A 117 3.55 -9.86 -9.99
C ALA A 117 2.04 -9.60 -9.98
N MET A 118 1.33 -10.37 -9.16
CA MET A 118 -0.01 -9.98 -8.71
C MET A 118 0.13 -8.84 -7.71
N VAL A 119 -0.70 -7.81 -7.84
CA VAL A 119 -0.67 -6.62 -6.99
C VAL A 119 -2.03 -6.47 -6.33
N VAL A 120 -2.04 -6.55 -5.01
CA VAL A 120 -3.19 -6.31 -4.15
C VAL A 120 -2.97 -5.00 -3.42
N SER A 121 -3.92 -4.08 -3.53
CA SER A 121 -3.87 -2.81 -2.79
C SER A 121 -4.96 -2.76 -1.73
N PHE A 122 -4.76 -1.89 -0.73
CA PHE A 122 -5.69 -1.72 0.37
C PHE A 122 -6.38 -0.36 0.33
N LYS A 123 -7.65 -0.32 0.71
CA LYS A 123 -8.46 0.89 0.79
C LYS A 123 -9.20 0.94 2.12
N LEU A 124 -8.72 1.77 3.02
CA LEU A 124 -9.39 2.04 4.30
C LEU A 124 -10.34 3.23 4.13
N GLU A 125 -11.59 3.06 4.54
CA GLU A 125 -12.61 4.12 4.54
C GLU A 125 -13.27 4.21 5.92
N THR A 126 -13.96 5.31 6.20
CA THR A 126 -14.73 5.50 7.44
C THR A 126 -16.24 5.60 7.19
N ASP A 127 -16.63 5.80 5.93
CA ASP A 127 -18.01 5.95 5.48
C ASP A 127 -18.47 4.67 4.77
N THR A 128 -19.49 4.04 5.33
CA THR A 128 -20.10 2.79 4.83
C THR A 128 -20.67 2.96 3.42
N SER A 129 -21.18 4.15 3.08
CA SER A 129 -21.79 4.40 1.78
C SER A 129 -20.74 4.52 0.66
N LEU A 130 -19.49 4.82 1.01
CA LEU A 130 -18.43 5.10 0.04
C LEU A 130 -17.45 3.93 -0.15
N VAL A 131 -17.39 2.97 0.78
CA VAL A 131 -16.33 1.93 0.80
C VAL A 131 -16.22 1.17 -0.52
N LEU A 132 -17.34 0.69 -1.06
CA LEU A 132 -17.36 -0.07 -2.31
C LEU A 132 -17.05 0.79 -3.53
N ASP A 133 -17.63 2.00 -3.62
CA ASP A 133 -17.41 2.89 -4.75
C ASP A 133 -15.96 3.38 -4.81
N ARG A 134 -15.37 3.70 -3.65
CA ARG A 134 -13.96 4.08 -3.53
C ARG A 134 -13.04 2.91 -3.86
N ALA A 135 -13.38 1.69 -3.46
CA ALA A 135 -12.62 0.50 -3.80
C ALA A 135 -12.64 0.20 -5.31
N LYS A 136 -13.81 0.22 -5.94
CA LYS A 136 -13.97 0.04 -7.38
C LYS A 136 -13.28 1.14 -8.19
N ALA A 137 -13.36 2.39 -7.73
CA ALA A 137 -12.64 3.51 -8.34
C ALA A 137 -11.12 3.34 -8.22
N ALA A 138 -10.62 2.89 -7.06
CA ALA A 138 -9.19 2.61 -6.86
C ALA A 138 -8.71 1.46 -7.77
N PHE A 139 -9.49 0.38 -7.88
CA PHE A 139 -9.20 -0.75 -8.77
C PHE A 139 -8.98 -0.27 -10.21
N LYS A 140 -9.93 0.51 -10.74
CA LYS A 140 -9.85 1.07 -12.10
C LYS A 140 -8.70 2.06 -12.27
N ARG A 141 -8.51 2.96 -11.30
CA ARG A 141 -7.49 4.02 -11.37
C ARG A 141 -6.07 3.48 -11.32
N TYR A 142 -5.82 2.49 -10.47
CA TYR A 142 -4.47 1.96 -10.24
C TYR A 142 -4.19 0.67 -11.00
N GLN A 143 -5.19 0.11 -11.70
CA GLN A 143 -5.04 -1.11 -12.49
C GLN A 143 -4.34 -2.23 -11.69
N THR A 144 -4.71 -2.36 -10.42
CA THR A 144 -4.26 -3.45 -9.55
C THR A 144 -5.06 -4.70 -9.86
N HIS A 145 -4.54 -5.86 -9.46
CA HIS A 145 -5.20 -7.14 -9.71
C HIS A 145 -6.31 -7.43 -8.70
N ALA A 146 -6.19 -6.89 -7.48
CA ALA A 146 -7.26 -6.86 -6.50
C ALA A 146 -7.16 -5.62 -5.59
N VAL A 147 -8.29 -5.23 -5.01
CA VAL A 147 -8.39 -4.23 -3.94
C VAL A 147 -9.08 -4.85 -2.74
N VAL A 148 -8.45 -4.79 -1.58
CA VAL A 148 -9.08 -5.09 -0.30
C VAL A 148 -9.57 -3.77 0.29
N ALA A 149 -10.83 -3.69 0.66
CA ALA A 149 -11.42 -2.51 1.27
C ALA A 149 -12.06 -2.83 2.60
N ASN A 150 -11.88 -1.97 3.60
CA ASN A 150 -12.45 -2.16 4.94
C ASN A 150 -12.88 -0.82 5.52
N LEU A 151 -13.81 -0.88 6.46
CA LEU A 151 -14.15 0.25 7.32
C LEU A 151 -13.26 0.26 8.55
N LEU A 152 -12.81 1.45 8.97
CA LEU A 152 -11.94 1.60 10.15
C LEU A 152 -12.51 0.92 11.41
N GLN A 153 -13.82 1.03 11.60
CA GLN A 153 -14.54 0.54 12.78
C GLN A 153 -14.64 -1.00 12.81
N THR A 154 -14.80 -1.63 11.64
CA THR A 154 -15.00 -3.09 11.49
C THR A 154 -13.82 -3.79 10.82
N ARG A 155 -12.65 -3.14 10.72
CA ARG A 155 -11.47 -3.63 9.99
C ARG A 155 -10.93 -4.99 10.41
N LYS A 156 -11.28 -5.47 11.61
CA LYS A 156 -10.90 -6.80 12.13
C LYS A 156 -11.99 -7.87 11.93
N GLN A 157 -13.17 -7.45 11.47
CA GLN A 157 -14.39 -8.27 11.42
C GLN A 157 -14.81 -8.54 9.98
N GLU A 158 -14.63 -7.57 9.10
CA GLU A 158 -15.04 -7.68 7.70
C GLU A 158 -14.12 -6.93 6.73
N ALA A 159 -14.11 -7.39 5.49
CA ALA A 159 -13.46 -6.77 4.34
C ALA A 159 -14.27 -7.01 3.06
N TRP A 160 -14.09 -6.15 2.07
CA TRP A 160 -14.54 -6.37 0.69
C TRP A 160 -13.33 -6.62 -0.21
N LEU A 161 -13.35 -7.72 -0.97
CA LEU A 161 -12.32 -8.07 -1.93
C LEU A 161 -12.85 -7.86 -3.35
N ILE A 162 -12.24 -6.90 -4.06
CA ILE A 162 -12.63 -6.50 -5.41
C ILE A 162 -11.57 -7.00 -6.41
N HIS A 163 -11.96 -7.77 -7.43
CA HIS A 163 -11.02 -8.35 -8.40
C HIS A 163 -11.72 -8.83 -9.69
N GLU A 164 -10.95 -9.17 -10.73
CA GLU A 164 -11.46 -9.73 -12.01
C GLU A 164 -10.91 -11.13 -12.32
N LEU A 165 -10.29 -11.78 -11.32
CA LEU A 165 -9.51 -13.00 -11.53
C LEU A 165 -10.34 -14.30 -11.62
N ASP A 166 -11.57 -14.34 -11.10
CA ASP A 166 -12.39 -15.59 -11.04
C ASP A 166 -13.47 -15.71 -12.13
N GLY A 167 -13.30 -15.02 -13.27
CA GLY A 167 -14.22 -15.14 -14.41
C GLY A 167 -13.88 -16.35 -15.29
N GLY A 168 -14.51 -17.51 -15.08
CA GLY A 168 -14.44 -18.62 -16.03
C GLY A 168 -15.24 -18.32 -17.28
N ASN A 169 -14.61 -18.24 -18.47
CA ASN A 169 -15.14 -18.19 -19.85
C ASN A 169 -16.38 -17.33 -20.21
N SER A 170 -17.03 -16.69 -19.25
CA SER A 170 -18.14 -15.75 -19.43
C SER A 170 -17.62 -14.38 -19.02
N GLY A 171 -17.21 -13.62 -20.02
CA GLY A 171 -16.42 -12.40 -19.86
C GLY A 171 -16.95 -11.36 -18.87
N THR A 172 -15.97 -10.73 -18.21
CA THR A 172 -15.90 -9.29 -17.90
C THR A 172 -16.89 -8.74 -16.87
N GLY A 173 -16.81 -9.23 -15.64
CA GLY A 173 -17.45 -8.58 -14.48
C GLY A 173 -16.46 -8.38 -13.34
N LEU A 174 -16.41 -7.15 -12.81
CA LEU A 174 -15.70 -6.85 -11.57
C LEU A 174 -16.38 -7.57 -10.40
N SER A 175 -15.72 -8.58 -9.85
CA SER A 175 -16.18 -9.31 -8.66
C SER A 175 -16.06 -8.44 -7.42
N SER A 176 -17.00 -8.62 -6.48
CA SER A 176 -17.02 -7.94 -5.19
C SER A 176 -17.44 -8.95 -4.12
N GLU A 177 -16.47 -9.49 -3.40
CA GLU A 177 -16.71 -10.47 -2.34
C GLU A 177 -16.74 -9.77 -0.98
N HIS A 178 -17.69 -10.15 -0.13
CA HIS A 178 -17.74 -9.71 1.26
C HIS A 178 -17.20 -10.84 2.14
N LEU A 179 -16.09 -10.56 2.84
CA LEU A 179 -15.42 -11.49 3.74
C LEU A 179 -15.74 -11.07 5.17
N THR A 180 -16.27 -11.99 5.97
CA THR A 180 -16.64 -11.73 7.37
C THR A 180 -16.10 -12.83 8.27
N VAL A 181 -15.70 -12.45 9.48
CA VAL A 181 -15.30 -13.39 10.52
C VAL A 181 -16.55 -13.98 11.17
N VAL A 182 -16.59 -15.31 11.31
CA VAL A 182 -17.67 -15.98 12.01
C VAL A 182 -17.49 -15.75 13.53
N PRO A 183 -18.49 -15.18 14.24
CA PRO A 183 -18.34 -14.78 15.64
C PRO A 183 -17.97 -15.91 16.62
N SER A 184 -18.29 -17.16 16.27
CA SER A 184 -18.00 -18.35 17.07
C SER A 184 -16.68 -19.04 16.72
N SER A 185 -15.95 -18.53 15.73
CA SER A 185 -14.66 -19.09 15.30
C SER A 185 -13.50 -18.38 15.99
N SER A 186 -12.38 -19.09 16.16
CA SER A 186 -11.10 -18.48 16.57
C SER A 186 -10.32 -17.91 15.37
N GLU A 187 -10.96 -17.80 14.21
CA GLU A 187 -10.32 -17.41 12.95
C GLU A 187 -10.22 -15.89 12.86
N GLU A 188 -9.05 -15.38 12.45
CA GLU A 188 -8.87 -13.95 12.22
C GLU A 188 -9.24 -13.61 10.76
N LEU A 189 -9.62 -12.35 10.50
CA LEU A 189 -9.95 -11.90 9.15
C LEU A 189 -8.78 -12.10 8.18
N GLU A 190 -7.56 -11.95 8.69
CA GLU A 190 -6.30 -12.18 7.99
C GLU A 190 -6.17 -13.63 7.48
N ASP A 191 -6.70 -14.63 8.20
CA ASP A 191 -6.68 -16.03 7.78
C ASP A 191 -7.62 -16.28 6.59
N ILE A 192 -8.82 -15.69 6.63
CA ILE A 192 -9.80 -15.72 5.53
C ILE A 192 -9.20 -15.02 4.30
N LEU A 193 -8.68 -13.81 4.51
CA LEU A 193 -8.13 -12.98 3.45
C LEU A 193 -6.90 -13.62 2.79
N THR A 194 -5.97 -14.16 3.59
CA THR A 194 -4.75 -14.79 3.07
C THR A 194 -5.07 -16.02 2.24
N ARG A 195 -5.98 -16.89 2.70
CA ARG A 195 -6.44 -18.06 1.92
C ARG A 195 -7.06 -17.63 0.60
N ARG A 196 -7.93 -16.61 0.64
CA ARG A 196 -8.61 -16.13 -0.56
C ARG A 196 -7.64 -15.48 -1.56
N VAL A 197 -6.75 -14.62 -1.09
CA VAL A 197 -5.73 -13.98 -1.94
C VAL A 197 -4.74 -15.01 -2.51
N ALA A 198 -4.37 -16.05 -1.76
CA ALA A 198 -3.53 -17.14 -2.26
C ALA A 198 -4.22 -17.95 -3.38
N TYR A 199 -5.53 -18.19 -3.25
CA TYR A 199 -6.32 -18.78 -4.34
C TYR A 199 -6.30 -17.87 -5.58
N LEU A 200 -6.58 -16.58 -5.43
CA LEU A 200 -6.54 -15.62 -6.54
C LEU A 200 -5.15 -15.54 -7.19
N HIS A 201 -4.09 -15.64 -6.41
CA HIS A 201 -2.72 -15.70 -6.92
C HIS A 201 -2.47 -16.93 -7.78
N THR A 202 -3.00 -18.08 -7.37
CA THR A 202 -2.94 -19.32 -8.17
C THR A 202 -3.68 -19.14 -9.49
N THR A 203 -4.87 -18.55 -9.48
CA THR A 203 -5.64 -18.23 -10.70
C THR A 203 -4.88 -17.26 -11.60
N PHE A 204 -4.30 -16.21 -11.04
CA PHE A 204 -3.47 -15.24 -11.77
C PHE A 204 -2.29 -15.92 -12.47
N LEU A 205 -1.57 -16.82 -11.79
CA LEU A 205 -0.46 -17.55 -12.39
C LEU A 205 -0.92 -18.50 -13.50
N ALA A 206 -2.08 -19.15 -13.34
CA ALA A 206 -2.65 -20.01 -14.37
C ALA A 206 -3.02 -19.23 -15.63
N LEU A 207 -3.68 -18.08 -15.48
CA LEU A 207 -4.05 -17.19 -16.58
C LEU A 207 -2.80 -16.76 -17.38
N ARG A 208 -1.74 -16.36 -16.68
CA ARG A 208 -0.48 -15.94 -17.33
C ARG A 208 0.19 -17.06 -18.12
N LYS A 209 0.25 -18.27 -17.56
CA LYS A 209 0.82 -19.43 -18.27
C LYS A 209 0.07 -19.71 -19.58
N GLY A 210 -1.25 -19.52 -19.58
CA GLY A 210 -2.09 -19.65 -20.77
C GLY A 210 -1.84 -18.57 -21.84
N THR A 211 -1.44 -17.36 -21.45
CA THR A 211 -1.14 -16.24 -22.37
C THR A 211 0.23 -16.34 -23.03
N THR A 212 1.19 -17.08 -22.45
CA THR A 212 2.56 -17.26 -22.98
C THR A 212 2.73 -18.41 -23.99
N ARG A 213 1.64 -18.94 -24.57
CA ARG A 213 1.68 -19.88 -25.70
C ARG A 213 1.22 -19.18 -26.98
#